data_AF-A0A0J8B3P4-F1
#
_entry.id   AF-A0A0J8B3P4-F1
#
_cell.length_a   1.000
_cell.length_b   1.000
_cell.length_c   1.000
_cell.angle_alpha   90.00
_cell.angle_beta   90.00
_cell.angle_gamma   90.00
#
_symmetry.space_group_name_H-M   'P 1'
#
loop_
_entity.id
_entity.type
_entity.pdbx_description
1 polymer ?
#
loop_
_entity_poly.entity_id
_entity_poly.type
_entity_poly.pdbx_seq_one_letter_code
_entity_poly.pdbx_strand_id
1 'polypeptide(L)'
;MMFCRLVAGAVREQRCGGATFCTLNLKSPLSLSCESSSPISIIAKIYRFEAILLLLNGPYLENGVKAGMFVRDAKARCPHLVIVPYNFEAYEEVADQFCNILHKHCDEVQAVSCDEAFLDITGSDVTDPEILVSEIRKEILESTCGTASAGILCALLLYMSSM
;
A
#
# COMPACT_ATOMS: atom_id res chain seq x y z
N MET A 1 13.34 -10.08 -7.39
CA MET A 1 13.62 -9.68 -5.98
C MET A 1 13.39 -8.19 -5.90
N MET A 2 12.15 -7.77 -5.63
CA MET A 2 11.79 -6.35 -5.53
C MET A 2 11.93 -5.96 -4.06
N PHE A 3 13.04 -5.29 -3.76
CA PHE A 3 13.33 -4.75 -2.43
C PHE A 3 12.65 -3.39 -2.33
N CYS A 4 11.60 -3.30 -1.52
CA CYS A 4 11.00 -2.03 -1.13
C CYS A 4 12.04 -1.22 -0.32
N ARG A 5 12.67 -0.24 -0.99
CA ARG A 5 13.58 0.72 -0.38
C ARG A 5 12.81 2.02 -0.24
N LEU A 6 12.40 2.34 1.00
CA LEU A 6 11.90 3.67 1.34
C LEU A 6 12.96 4.71 0.92
N VAL A 7 12.62 5.55 -0.06
CA VAL A 7 13.31 6.81 -0.27
C VAL A 7 12.44 7.90 0.35
N ALA A 8 12.76 8.26 1.59
CA ALA A 8 12.45 9.58 2.10
C ALA A 8 13.35 10.57 1.35
N GLY A 9 12.79 11.28 0.38
CA GLY A 9 13.50 12.25 -0.46
C GLY A 9 12.62 13.45 -0.72
N ALA A 10 13.15 14.63 -0.38
CA ALA A 10 12.47 15.92 -0.42
C ALA A 10 11.67 16.18 -1.72
N VAL A 11 10.41 16.58 -1.57
CA VAL A 11 9.59 17.17 -2.62
C VAL A 11 10.26 18.48 -3.04
N ARG A 12 11.05 18.44 -4.12
CA ARG A 12 11.45 19.64 -4.84
C ARG A 12 10.29 20.03 -5.74
N GLU A 13 9.71 21.19 -5.46
CA GLU A 13 8.70 21.85 -6.27
C GLU A 13 9.14 21.92 -7.74
N GLN A 14 8.65 20.99 -8.55
CA GLN A 14 8.74 21.06 -10.00
C GLN A 14 7.47 21.76 -10.48
N ARG A 15 7.64 22.89 -11.16
CA ARG A 15 6.54 23.54 -11.89
C ARG A 15 6.22 22.68 -13.10
N CYS A 16 5.01 22.12 -13.10
CA CYS A 16 4.57 21.17 -14.10
C CYS A 16 3.62 21.86 -15.05
N GLY A 17 3.88 21.71 -16.36
CA GLY A 17 3.16 22.40 -17.44
C GLY A 17 1.75 21.87 -17.66
N GLY A 18 0.92 21.86 -16.62
CA GLY A 18 -0.49 21.49 -16.65
C GLY A 18 -0.81 20.10 -16.08
N ALA A 19 0.07 19.11 -16.25
CA ALA A 19 -0.21 17.73 -15.82
C ALA A 19 0.14 17.44 -14.36
N THR A 20 -0.82 16.88 -13.61
CA THR A 20 -0.66 16.49 -12.21
C THR A 20 -1.23 15.09 -12.00
N PHE A 21 -0.40 14.19 -11.46
CA PHE A 21 -0.75 12.81 -11.17
C PHE A 21 -0.59 12.52 -9.68
N CYS A 22 -1.48 11.70 -9.15
CA CYS A 22 -1.41 11.23 -7.78
C CYS A 22 -1.24 9.71 -7.77
N THR A 23 -0.34 9.22 -6.94
CA THR A 23 -0.17 7.80 -6.65
C THR A 23 -0.71 7.52 -5.27
N LEU A 24 -1.41 6.40 -5.12
CA LEU A 24 -1.87 5.92 -3.82
C LEU A 24 -1.46 4.47 -3.64
N ASN A 25 -0.92 4.16 -2.46
CA ASN A 25 -0.53 2.83 -2.05
C ASN A 25 -1.09 2.52 -0.65
N LEU A 26 -1.92 1.49 -0.56
CA LEU A 26 -2.57 1.06 0.68
C LEU A 26 -1.59 0.20 1.50
N LYS A 27 -1.10 0.77 2.61
CA LYS A 27 -0.26 0.06 3.57
C LYS A 27 -1.16 -0.80 4.44
N SER A 28 -1.21 -2.08 4.09
CA SER A 28 -1.86 -3.19 4.81
C SER A 28 -3.38 -3.06 4.99
N PRO A 29 -4.18 -3.69 4.12
CA PRO A 29 -5.64 -3.79 4.29
C PRO A 29 -6.09 -4.75 5.41
N LEU A 30 -5.16 -5.43 6.08
CA LEU A 30 -5.46 -6.57 6.97
C LEU A 30 -5.27 -6.30 8.47
N SER A 31 -5.48 -5.06 8.92
CA SER A 31 -5.98 -4.86 10.29
C SER A 31 -7.40 -5.45 10.33
N LEU A 32 -7.51 -6.76 10.58
CA LEU A 32 -8.78 -7.52 10.71
C LEU A 32 -9.72 -6.99 11.80
N SER A 33 -9.35 -5.90 12.46
CA SER A 33 -10.22 -5.01 13.23
C SER A 33 -9.53 -3.65 13.34
N CYS A 34 -10.30 -2.56 13.33
CA CYS A 34 -9.85 -1.21 13.74
C CYS A 34 -9.32 -1.18 15.20
N GLU A 35 -9.27 -2.32 15.90
CA GLU A 35 -8.71 -2.45 17.25
C GLU A 35 -7.18 -2.56 17.18
N SER A 36 -6.56 -1.42 17.44
CA SER A 36 -5.14 -1.19 17.59
C SER A 36 -4.54 -1.94 18.78
N SER A 37 -4.44 -3.27 18.70
CA SER A 37 -3.66 -4.07 19.66
C SER A 37 -3.36 -5.50 19.19
N SER A 38 -3.60 -5.80 17.91
CA SER A 38 -3.36 -7.14 17.38
C SER A 38 -1.86 -7.47 17.33
N PRO A 39 -1.43 -8.66 17.78
CA PRO A 39 -0.03 -9.03 17.86
C PRO A 39 0.62 -9.02 16.48
N ILE A 40 1.91 -8.73 16.52
CA ILE A 40 2.88 -8.83 15.45
C ILE A 40 2.58 -10.10 14.62
N SER A 41 2.11 -9.93 13.38
CA SER A 41 1.59 -11.01 12.54
C SER A 41 2.10 -10.89 11.10
N ILE A 42 2.35 -12.04 10.48
CA ILE A 42 2.72 -12.14 9.07
C ILE A 42 1.72 -13.01 8.34
N ILE A 43 1.34 -12.56 7.16
CA ILE A 43 0.50 -13.34 6.26
C ILE A 43 1.40 -14.18 5.36
N ALA A 44 1.16 -15.49 5.33
CA ALA A 44 1.89 -16.42 4.48
C ALA A 44 0.95 -17.18 3.55
N LYS A 45 1.43 -17.46 2.34
CA LYS A 45 0.74 -18.34 1.38
C LYS A 45 1.53 -19.61 1.19
N ILE A 46 0.84 -20.75 1.25
CA ILE A 46 1.44 -22.06 0.99
C ILE A 46 1.72 -22.16 -0.51
N TYR A 47 2.98 -22.35 -0.86
CA TYR A 47 3.46 -22.54 -2.22
C TYR A 47 4.14 -23.90 -2.31
N ARG A 48 3.48 -24.87 -2.97
CA ARG A 48 4.08 -26.18 -3.31
C ARG A 48 4.84 -26.83 -2.14
N PHE A 49 4.19 -26.87 -0.97
CA PHE A 49 4.65 -27.39 0.33
C PHE A 49 5.51 -26.45 1.21
N GLU A 50 5.89 -25.26 0.73
CA GLU A 50 6.61 -24.27 1.52
C GLU A 50 5.79 -22.97 1.64
N ALA A 51 5.67 -22.40 2.84
CA ALA A 51 4.98 -21.13 3.01
C ALA A 51 5.95 -19.95 2.84
N ILE A 52 5.57 -18.97 2.04
CA ILE A 52 6.35 -17.74 1.80
C ILE A 52 5.63 -16.58 2.47
N LEU A 53 6.40 -15.71 3.14
CA LEU A 53 5.89 -14.49 3.75
C LEU A 53 5.51 -13.47 2.67
N LEU A 54 4.29 -12.94 2.73
CA LEU A 54 3.79 -11.96 1.78
C LEU A 54 3.80 -10.54 2.34
N LEU A 55 3.27 -10.37 3.56
CA LEU A 55 3.06 -9.06 4.18
C LEU A 55 3.55 -9.06 5.63
N LEU A 56 4.27 -8.03 6.02
CA LEU A 56 4.87 -7.89 7.35
C LEU A 56 4.20 -6.72 8.09
N ASN A 57 3.61 -6.98 9.25
CA ASN A 57 3.12 -5.93 10.14
C ASN A 57 3.97 -5.91 11.43
N GLY A 58 4.51 -4.74 11.78
CA GLY A 58 5.36 -4.54 12.98
C GLY A 58 6.88 -4.52 12.73
N PRO A 59 7.71 -4.44 13.78
CA PRO A 59 9.15 -4.14 13.69
C PRO A 59 10.02 -5.37 13.35
N TYR A 60 9.59 -6.26 12.45
CA TYR A 60 10.39 -7.44 12.07
C TYR A 60 11.61 -7.13 11.18
N LEU A 61 11.62 -5.95 10.57
CA LEU A 61 12.76 -5.45 9.80
C LEU A 61 14.04 -5.45 10.64
N GLU A 62 13.92 -5.17 11.95
CA GLU A 62 15.05 -5.17 12.90
C GLU A 62 15.63 -6.56 13.12
N ASN A 63 14.80 -7.61 13.04
CA ASN A 63 15.23 -9.01 13.14
C ASN A 63 15.65 -9.62 11.79
N GLY A 64 15.72 -8.79 10.74
CA GLY A 64 16.13 -9.20 9.39
C GLY A 64 15.12 -10.10 8.67
N VAL A 65 13.87 -10.18 9.13
CA VAL A 65 12.78 -10.86 8.42
C VAL A 65 12.25 -9.92 7.33
N LYS A 66 12.03 -10.46 6.14
CA LYS A 66 11.66 -9.70 4.93
C LYS A 66 10.55 -10.42 4.18
N ALA A 67 9.71 -9.66 3.47
CA ALA A 67 8.75 -10.24 2.53
C ALA A 67 9.48 -11.06 1.47
N GLY A 68 8.86 -12.16 1.02
CA GLY A 68 9.47 -13.14 0.11
C GLY A 68 10.39 -14.17 0.77
N MET A 69 10.62 -14.09 2.08
CA MET A 69 11.37 -15.11 2.84
C MET A 69 10.48 -16.34 3.11
N PHE A 70 11.08 -17.53 3.17
CA PHE A 70 10.36 -18.72 3.62
C PHE A 70 9.99 -18.60 5.09
N VAL A 71 8.80 -19.06 5.45
CA VAL A 71 8.29 -19.09 6.82
C VAL A 71 9.26 -19.80 7.76
N ARG A 72 9.91 -20.88 7.31
CA ARG A 72 10.90 -21.62 8.11
C ARG A 72 12.07 -20.72 8.56
N ASP A 73 12.59 -19.90 7.63
CA ASP A 73 13.75 -19.05 7.86
C ASP A 73 13.35 -17.85 8.74
N ALA A 74 12.14 -17.35 8.54
CA ALA A 74 11.56 -16.30 9.36
C ALA A 74 11.32 -16.76 10.80
N LYS A 75 10.78 -17.97 11.00
CA LYS A 75 10.58 -18.59 12.32
C LYS A 75 11.90 -18.89 13.02
N ALA A 76 12.95 -19.24 12.28
CA ALA A 76 14.28 -19.42 12.85
C ALA A 76 14.86 -18.10 13.39
N ARG A 77 14.61 -16.98 12.70
CA ARG A 77 15.03 -15.63 13.14
C ARG A 77 14.15 -15.05 14.25
N CYS A 78 12.84 -15.33 14.18
CA CYS A 78 11.85 -14.82 15.11
C CYS A 78 10.90 -15.97 15.53
N PRO A 79 11.21 -16.72 16.61
CA PRO A 79 10.37 -17.84 17.05
C PRO A 79 8.95 -17.42 17.45
N HIS A 80 8.82 -16.22 18.02
CA HIS A 80 7.56 -15.61 18.47
C HIS A 80 6.67 -15.08 17.34
N LEU A 81 7.08 -15.28 16.08
CA LEU A 81 6.32 -14.85 14.91
C LEU A 81 4.92 -15.48 14.87
N VAL A 82 3.86 -14.68 14.80
CA VAL A 82 2.51 -15.19 14.58
C VAL A 82 2.24 -15.25 13.08
N ILE A 83 1.85 -16.42 12.58
CA ILE A 83 1.52 -16.62 11.17
C ILE A 83 0.00 -16.67 11.06
N VAL A 84 -0.56 -15.77 10.27
CA VAL A 84 -1.98 -15.69 10.00
C VAL A 84 -2.23 -16.23 8.58
N PRO A 85 -3.24 -17.09 8.38
CA PRO A 85 -3.58 -17.57 7.04
C PRO A 85 -4.03 -16.40 6.14
N TYR A 86 -3.68 -16.49 4.86
CA TYR A 86 -4.12 -15.51 3.86
C TYR A 86 -5.65 -15.63 3.67
N ASN A 87 -6.40 -14.60 4.04
CA ASN A 87 -7.82 -14.49 3.75
C ASN A 87 -8.00 -13.74 2.42
N PHE A 88 -8.33 -14.48 1.36
CA PHE A 88 -8.46 -13.91 0.02
C PHE A 88 -9.70 -13.02 -0.10
N GLU A 89 -10.84 -13.46 0.44
CA GLU A 89 -12.12 -12.75 0.38
C GLU A 89 -12.03 -11.39 1.07
N ALA A 90 -11.49 -11.34 2.30
CA ALA A 90 -11.31 -10.07 3.00
C ALA A 90 -10.33 -9.12 2.28
N TYR A 91 -9.33 -9.64 1.57
CA TYR A 91 -8.40 -8.81 0.80
C TYR A 91 -9.06 -8.25 -0.46
N GLU A 92 -9.87 -9.07 -1.15
CA GLU A 92 -10.65 -8.67 -2.33
C GLU A 92 -11.70 -7.61 -1.97
N GLU A 93 -12.44 -7.79 -0.87
CA GLU A 93 -13.39 -6.79 -0.38
C GLU A 93 -12.75 -5.43 -0.12
N VAL A 94 -11.57 -5.40 0.51
CA VAL A 94 -10.87 -4.14 0.78
C VAL A 94 -10.28 -3.53 -0.50
N ALA A 95 -9.79 -4.36 -1.42
CA ALA A 95 -9.31 -3.88 -2.72
C ALA A 95 -10.44 -3.23 -3.54
N ASP A 96 -11.62 -3.83 -3.52
CA ASP A 96 -12.82 -3.27 -4.16
C ASP A 96 -13.24 -1.96 -3.51
N GLN A 97 -13.26 -1.88 -2.17
CA GLN A 97 -13.52 -0.63 -1.44
C GLN A 97 -12.52 0.46 -1.80
N PHE A 98 -11.23 0.12 -1.84
CA PHE A 98 -10.16 1.04 -2.22
C PHE A 98 -10.39 1.59 -3.64
N CYS A 99 -10.57 0.72 -4.64
CA CYS A 99 -10.84 1.13 -6.02
C CYS A 99 -12.11 1.99 -6.13
N ASN A 100 -13.19 1.61 -5.42
CA ASN A 100 -14.44 2.37 -5.43
C ASN A 100 -14.28 3.79 -4.85
N ILE A 101 -13.49 3.95 -3.78
CA ILE A 101 -13.17 5.27 -3.22
C ILE A 101 -12.41 6.10 -4.25
N LEU A 102 -11.41 5.51 -4.93
CA LEU A 102 -10.64 6.26 -5.93
C LEU A 102 -11.53 6.75 -7.09
N HIS A 103 -12.41 5.88 -7.61
CA HIS A 103 -13.34 6.23 -8.68
C HIS A 103 -14.39 7.27 -8.28
N LYS A 104 -14.64 7.47 -6.98
CA LYS A 104 -15.52 8.54 -6.49
C LYS A 104 -14.86 9.93 -6.58
N HIS A 105 -13.53 9.97 -6.48
CA HIS A 105 -12.74 11.20 -6.43
C HIS A 105 -12.12 11.58 -7.77
N CYS A 106 -11.96 10.63 -8.68
CA CYS A 106 -11.35 10.84 -9.99
C CYS A 106 -11.94 9.86 -11.01
N ASP A 107 -12.23 10.35 -12.21
CA ASP A 107 -12.72 9.51 -13.31
C ASP A 107 -11.58 8.71 -13.95
N GLU A 108 -10.40 9.32 -14.06
CA GLU A 108 -9.20 8.74 -14.70
C GLU A 108 -8.33 8.01 -13.68
N VAL A 109 -8.78 6.81 -13.29
CA VAL A 109 -8.05 5.93 -12.36
C VAL A 109 -7.43 4.76 -13.12
N GLN A 110 -6.13 4.53 -12.90
CA GLN A 110 -5.41 3.36 -13.40
C GLN A 110 -4.93 2.50 -12.22
N ALA A 111 -5.60 1.38 -12.01
CA ALA A 111 -5.16 0.37 -11.04
C ALA A 111 -3.86 -0.33 -11.50
N VAL A 112 -2.89 -0.45 -10.61
CA VAL A 112 -1.60 -1.11 -10.82
C VAL A 112 -1.58 -2.48 -10.16
N SER A 113 -2.08 -2.52 -8.93
CA SER A 113 -2.31 -3.72 -8.12
C SER A 113 -3.56 -3.52 -7.26
N CYS A 114 -3.92 -4.54 -6.48
CA CYS A 114 -5.05 -4.47 -5.55
C CYS A 114 -4.91 -3.38 -4.46
N ASP A 115 -3.68 -2.93 -4.20
CA ASP A 115 -3.33 -1.96 -3.17
C ASP A 115 -2.62 -0.72 -3.75
N GLU A 116 -2.58 -0.55 -5.07
CA GLU A 116 -1.84 0.52 -5.73
C GLU A 116 -2.56 1.04 -6.98
N ALA A 117 -2.68 2.37 -7.08
CA ALA A 117 -3.34 3.01 -8.21
C ALA A 117 -2.77 4.41 -8.52
N PHE A 118 -2.96 4.82 -9.77
CA PHE A 118 -2.69 6.16 -10.28
C PHE A 118 -3.99 6.90 -10.54
N LEU A 119 -4.01 8.19 -10.22
CA LEU A 119 -5.08 9.11 -10.53
C LEU A 119 -4.51 10.23 -11.41
N ASP A 120 -5.13 10.48 -12.56
CA ASP A 120 -4.84 11.66 -13.38
C ASP A 120 -5.81 12.79 -13.00
N ILE A 121 -5.26 13.86 -12.42
CA ILE A 121 -6.03 15.01 -11.95
C ILE A 121 -5.74 16.27 -12.77
N THR A 122 -5.06 16.13 -13.91
CA THR A 122 -4.62 17.19 -14.83
C THR A 122 -5.75 18.12 -15.31
N GLY A 123 -6.98 17.62 -15.39
CA GLY A 123 -8.16 18.38 -15.82
C GLY A 123 -9.24 18.54 -14.75
N SER A 124 -8.95 18.20 -13.50
CA SER A 124 -9.93 18.29 -12.41
C SER A 124 -10.08 19.72 -11.89
N ASP A 125 -11.27 20.09 -11.40
CA ASP A 125 -11.53 21.39 -10.74
C ASP A 125 -10.84 21.52 -9.36
N VAL A 126 -9.91 20.62 -9.05
CA VAL A 126 -9.23 20.53 -7.77
C VAL A 126 -8.20 21.66 -7.70
N THR A 127 -8.41 22.56 -6.74
CA THR A 127 -7.53 23.74 -6.56
C THR A 127 -6.17 23.35 -5.99
N ASP A 128 -6.15 22.34 -5.11
CA ASP A 128 -4.94 21.85 -4.46
C ASP A 128 -4.93 20.31 -4.43
N PRO A 129 -3.98 19.65 -5.12
CA PRO A 129 -3.89 18.20 -5.13
C PRO A 129 -3.58 17.59 -3.76
N GLU A 130 -2.93 18.34 -2.85
CA GLU A 130 -2.67 17.84 -1.49
C GLU A 130 -3.95 17.68 -0.67
N ILE A 131 -4.92 18.58 -0.86
CA ILE A 131 -6.22 18.51 -0.18
C ILE A 131 -6.97 17.26 -0.63
N LEU A 132 -7.06 17.03 -1.95
CA LEU A 132 -7.69 15.84 -2.53
C LEU A 132 -7.05 14.56 -1.99
N VAL A 133 -5.72 14.48 -2.01
CA VAL A 133 -4.98 13.31 -1.50
C VAL A 133 -5.25 13.10 -0.01
N SER A 134 -5.32 14.17 0.78
CA SER A 134 -5.62 14.10 2.22
C SER A 134 -7.05 13.57 2.46
N GLU A 135 -8.03 14.03 1.70
CA GLU A 135 -9.41 13.56 1.76
C GLU A 135 -9.53 12.08 1.39
N ILE A 136 -8.91 11.66 0.29
CA ILE A 136 -8.89 10.26 -0.13
C ILE A 136 -8.25 9.39 0.96
N ARG A 137 -7.10 9.79 1.51
CA ARG A 137 -6.43 9.03 2.58
C ARG A 137 -7.29 8.91 3.83
N LYS A 138 -8.05 9.94 4.16
CA LYS A 138 -8.98 9.93 5.29
C LYS A 138 -10.15 8.98 5.03
N GLU A 139 -10.78 9.04 3.87
CA GLU A 139 -11.89 8.15 3.51
C GLU A 139 -11.47 6.68 3.42
N ILE A 140 -10.26 6.41 2.90
CA ILE A 140 -9.66 5.07 2.92
C ILE A 140 -9.50 4.58 4.36
N LEU A 141 -8.97 5.42 5.26
CA LEU A 141 -8.78 5.04 6.66
C LEU A 141 -10.11 4.74 7.36
N GLU A 142 -11.13 5.56 7.12
CA GLU A 142 -12.47 5.40 7.69
C GLU A 142 -13.20 4.17 7.15
N SER A 143 -13.02 3.84 5.87
CA SER A 143 -13.75 2.74 5.21
C SER A 143 -13.06 1.39 5.38
N THR A 144 -11.72 1.36 5.28
CA THR A 144 -10.93 0.12 5.20
C THR A 144 -10.17 -0.21 6.49
N CYS A 145 -10.16 0.69 7.48
CA CYS A 145 -9.27 0.62 8.66
C CYS A 145 -7.76 0.54 8.31
N GLY A 146 -7.39 0.83 7.05
CA GLY A 146 -6.03 0.79 6.52
C GLY A 146 -5.47 2.19 6.25
N THR A 147 -4.16 2.36 6.39
CA THR A 147 -3.50 3.64 6.05
C THR A 147 -3.01 3.62 4.61
N ALA A 148 -3.23 4.68 3.85
CA ALA A 148 -2.60 4.86 2.54
C ALA A 148 -1.45 5.87 2.59
N SER A 149 -0.37 5.57 1.87
CA SER A 149 0.62 6.56 1.45
C SER A 149 0.28 7.08 0.06
N ALA A 150 0.65 8.33 -0.21
CA ALA A 150 0.41 8.94 -1.51
C ALA A 150 1.61 9.78 -1.94
N GLY A 151 1.80 9.89 -3.25
CA GLY A 151 2.81 10.73 -3.89
C GLY A 151 2.20 11.57 -5.00
N ILE A 152 2.57 12.85 -5.08
CA ILE A 152 2.14 13.75 -6.15
C ILE A 152 3.31 13.92 -7.11
N LEU A 153 3.07 13.67 -8.39
CA LEU A 153 4.08 13.62 -9.43
C LEU A 153 3.55 14.28 -10.70
N CYS A 154 4.46 14.79 -11.52
CA CYS A 154 4.10 15.47 -12.76
C CYS A 154 4.29 14.65 -14.03
N ALA A 155 4.90 13.47 -13.89
CA ALA A 155 5.12 12.55 -14.98
C ALA A 155 5.13 11.12 -14.46
N LEU A 156 4.31 10.26 -15.08
CA LEU A 156 4.18 8.84 -14.74
C LEU A 156 5.52 8.07 -14.79
N LEU A 157 6.39 8.41 -15.74
CA LEU A 157 7.69 7.75 -15.96
C LEU A 157 8.65 7.80 -14.75
N LEU A 158 8.57 8.84 -13.91
CA LEU A 158 9.41 8.96 -12.72
C LEU A 158 9.04 7.95 -11.64
N TYR A 159 7.77 7.54 -11.58
CA TYR A 159 7.30 6.57 -10.59
C TYR A 159 7.79 5.17 -10.91
N MET A 160 7.59 4.71 -12.15
CA MET A 160 7.97 3.35 -12.56
C MET A 160 9.49 3.12 -12.55
N SER A 161 10.28 4.18 -12.65
CA SER A 161 11.75 4.13 -12.52
C SER A 161 12.23 4.12 -11.07
N SER A 162 11.33 4.37 -10.12
CA SER A 162 11.59 4.42 -8.68
C SER A 162 11.06 3.19 -7.92
N MET A 163 10.38 2.25 -8.62
CA MET A 163 9.97 0.92 -8.13
C MET A 163 11.08 -0.12 -8.34
#